data_AF-A0A7C5PTI2-F1
#
_entry.id   AF-A0A7C5PTI2-F1
#
_cell.length_a   1.000
_cell.length_b   1.000
_cell.length_c   1.000
_cell.angle_alpha   90.00
_cell.angle_beta   90.00
_cell.angle_gamma   90.00
#
_symmetry.space_group_name_H-M   'P 1'
#
loop_
_entity.id
_entity.type
_entity.pdbx_description
1 polymer ?
#
loop_
_entity_poly.entity_id
_entity_poly.type
_entity_poly.pdbx_seq_one_letter_code
_entity_poly.pdbx_strand_id
1 'polypeptide(L)'
;MRKHLVVTVTGADKPGIVEHVTKLLLHYQGNVEASKMARLGGEFAMLMMLSAPEDNFNVLRDGLRQLRDEGYAVTTRQTERGYSAKYTGWLPYRLEVKGADHEGIIHQLTGYLAKHQINIETMDTDVVKAPMSGAPLFTMDAIIVAPPELSYQNLKESLATIGDELGVDADVSPYVG
;
A
#
# COMPACT_ATOMS: atom_id res chain seq x y z
N MET A 1 18.69 -11.17 20.79
CA MET A 1 17.64 -11.46 19.78
C MET A 1 17.42 -10.20 18.94
N ARG A 2 16.74 -10.29 17.78
CA ARG A 2 16.35 -9.08 16.99
C ARG A 2 14.90 -8.72 17.29
N LYS A 3 14.62 -7.43 17.42
CA LYS A 3 13.27 -6.86 17.56
C LYS A 3 12.87 -6.19 16.25
N HIS A 4 11.56 -6.15 15.97
CA HIS A 4 11.02 -5.57 14.75
C HIS A 4 10.20 -4.31 15.03
N LEU A 5 10.28 -3.36 14.10
CA LEU A 5 9.60 -2.08 14.16
C LEU A 5 8.98 -1.78 12.82
N VAL A 6 7.70 -1.39 12.80
CA VAL A 6 7.12 -0.69 11.65
C VAL A 6 7.31 0.81 11.87
N VAL A 7 7.89 1.48 10.88
CA VAL A 7 7.98 2.94 10.83
C VAL A 7 7.15 3.46 9.65
N THR A 8 6.39 4.52 9.90
CA THR A 8 5.74 5.31 8.85
C THR A 8 6.32 6.71 8.89
N VAL A 9 6.79 7.21 7.76
CA VAL A 9 7.30 8.58 7.61
C VAL A 9 6.55 9.24 6.47
N THR A 10 6.01 10.44 6.72
CA THR A 10 5.32 11.26 5.71
C THR A 10 5.78 12.71 5.79
N GLY A 11 5.95 13.37 4.65
CA GLY A 11 6.21 14.80 4.58
C GLY A 11 6.65 15.22 3.18
N ALA A 12 7.00 16.50 3.01
CA ALA A 12 7.43 17.04 1.72
C ALA A 12 8.57 16.21 1.10
N ASP A 13 8.42 15.86 -0.17
CA ASP A 13 9.40 15.05 -0.89
C ASP A 13 10.73 15.78 -1.03
N LYS A 14 11.81 15.12 -0.61
CA LYS A 14 13.18 15.64 -0.67
C LYS A 14 14.12 14.50 -1.06
N PRO A 15 15.04 14.74 -2.03
CA PRO A 15 16.08 13.78 -2.34
C PRO A 15 16.86 13.37 -1.09
N GLY A 16 17.07 12.07 -0.90
CA GLY A 16 17.91 11.52 0.17
C GLY A 16 17.19 11.06 1.43
N ILE A 17 15.88 11.23 1.59
CA ILE A 17 15.18 10.76 2.81
C ILE A 17 15.34 9.25 3.06
N VAL A 18 15.26 8.43 1.99
CA VAL A 18 15.45 6.98 2.10
C VAL A 18 16.89 6.63 2.50
N GLU A 19 17.88 7.34 1.94
CA GLU A 19 19.29 7.17 2.31
C GLU A 19 19.51 7.57 3.77
N HIS A 20 18.95 8.70 4.21
CA HIS A 20 19.08 9.17 5.58
C HIS A 20 18.56 8.13 6.58
N VAL A 21 17.36 7.61 6.35
CA VAL A 21 16.75 6.60 7.23
C VAL A 21 17.54 5.29 7.22
N THR A 22 17.98 4.83 6.05
CA THR A 22 18.75 3.58 5.95
C THR A 22 20.16 3.73 6.53
N LYS A 23 20.78 4.91 6.47
CA LYS A 23 22.04 5.22 7.14
C LYS A 23 21.92 5.19 8.67
N LEU A 24 20.87 5.79 9.22
CA LEU A 24 20.56 5.70 10.66
C LEU A 24 20.37 4.23 11.08
N LEU A 25 19.64 3.47 10.26
CA LEU A 25 19.40 2.05 10.50
C LEU A 25 20.71 1.25 10.54
N LEU A 26 21.60 1.49 9.58
CA LEU A 26 22.92 0.84 9.51
C LEU A 26 23.78 1.18 10.73
N HIS A 27 23.77 2.44 11.18
CA HIS A 27 24.50 2.88 12.38
C HIS A 27 24.12 2.05 13.62
N TYR A 28 22.85 1.68 13.75
CA TYR A 28 22.33 0.85 14.84
C TYR A 28 22.28 -0.66 14.53
N GLN A 29 23.03 -1.11 13.50
CA GLN A 29 23.09 -2.52 13.06
C GLN A 29 21.72 -3.10 12.69
N GLY A 30 20.81 -2.22 12.27
CA GLY A 30 19.49 -2.58 11.80
C GLY A 30 19.47 -3.08 10.36
N ASN A 31 18.31 -3.59 9.94
CA ASN A 31 18.06 -4.08 8.59
C ASN A 31 16.64 -3.72 8.14
N VAL A 32 16.44 -3.53 6.83
CA VAL A 32 15.11 -3.40 6.22
C VAL A 32 14.61 -4.79 5.88
N GLU A 33 13.48 -5.18 6.47
CA GLU A 33 12.83 -6.48 6.21
C GLU A 33 11.84 -6.38 5.03
N ALA A 34 11.11 -5.26 4.96
CA ALA A 34 10.18 -4.96 3.87
C ALA A 34 9.89 -3.45 3.85
N SER A 35 9.52 -2.92 2.69
CA SER A 35 9.12 -1.51 2.57
C SER A 35 8.13 -1.27 1.44
N LYS A 36 7.24 -0.29 1.61
CA LYS A 36 6.43 0.34 0.57
C LYS A 36 6.64 1.86 0.62
N MET A 37 6.74 2.51 -0.52
CA MET A 37 7.00 3.94 -0.63
C MET A 37 6.18 4.52 -1.77
N ALA A 38 5.66 5.73 -1.59
CA ALA A 38 4.87 6.43 -2.59
C ALA A 38 5.13 7.93 -2.53
N ARG A 39 4.99 8.59 -3.68
CA ARG A 39 5.02 10.04 -3.79
C ARG A 39 3.69 10.50 -4.37
N LEU A 40 3.04 11.45 -3.71
CA LEU A 40 1.74 11.97 -4.13
C LEU A 40 1.63 13.47 -3.82
N GLY A 41 1.32 14.28 -4.82
CA GLY A 41 1.06 15.72 -4.61
C GLY A 41 2.24 16.53 -4.04
N GLY A 42 3.48 16.09 -4.25
CA GLY A 42 4.68 16.72 -3.66
C GLY A 42 5.04 16.20 -2.27
N GLU A 43 4.22 15.31 -1.70
CA GLU A 43 4.49 14.59 -0.46
C GLU A 43 5.13 13.23 -0.78
N PHE A 44 5.95 12.76 0.15
CA PHE A 44 6.53 11.43 0.18
C PHE A 44 6.01 10.70 1.42
N ALA A 45 5.63 9.43 1.23
CA ALA A 45 5.24 8.53 2.30
C ALA A 45 6.02 7.23 2.18
N MET A 46 6.54 6.74 3.31
CA MET A 46 7.13 5.41 3.38
C MET A 46 6.64 4.64 4.60
N LEU A 47 6.43 3.34 4.38
CA LEU A 47 6.13 2.34 5.39
C LEU A 47 7.24 1.29 5.33
N MET A 48 7.98 1.11 6.42
CA MET A 48 9.09 0.16 6.47
C MET A 48 8.97 -0.74 7.69
N MET A 49 9.15 -2.04 7.47
CA MET A 49 9.41 -3.00 8.53
C MET A 49 10.93 -3.12 8.69
N LEU A 50 11.41 -2.77 9.88
CA LEU A 50 12.82 -2.74 10.24
C LEU A 50 13.09 -3.80 11.31
N SER A 51 14.31 -4.32 11.36
CA SER A 51 14.79 -5.16 12.46
C SER A 51 16.09 -4.62 13.04
N ALA A 52 16.29 -4.73 14.36
CA ALA A 52 17.53 -4.32 15.02
C ALA A 52 17.87 -5.24 16.21
N PRO A 53 19.15 -5.34 16.61
CA PRO A 53 19.52 -5.97 17.88
C PRO A 53 18.75 -5.33 19.04
N GLU A 54 18.38 -6.14 20.01
CA GLU A 54 17.61 -5.70 21.18
C GLU A 54 18.23 -4.50 21.91
N ASP A 55 19.56 -4.50 22.07
CA ASP A 55 20.31 -3.44 22.74
C ASP A 55 20.23 -2.10 21.99
N ASN A 56 20.09 -2.14 20.67
CA ASN A 56 20.02 -0.95 19.81
C ASN A 56 18.58 -0.52 19.49
N PHE A 57 17.58 -1.32 19.85
CA PHE A 57 16.20 -1.15 19.40
C PHE A 57 15.59 0.20 19.83
N ASN A 58 15.73 0.55 21.11
CA ASN A 58 15.16 1.81 21.62
C ASN A 58 15.88 3.03 21.04
N VAL A 59 17.21 2.96 20.91
CA VAL A 59 18.00 4.08 20.38
C VAL A 59 17.70 4.31 18.90
N LEU A 60 17.59 3.24 18.09
CA LEU A 60 17.12 3.32 16.71
C LEU A 60 15.73 3.98 16.62
N ARG A 61 14.78 3.52 17.44
CA ARG A 61 13.42 4.04 17.44
C ARG A 61 13.40 5.54 17.76
N ASP A 62 14.19 5.96 18.73
CA ASP A 62 14.24 7.36 19.15
C ASP A 62 14.99 8.23 18.12
N GLY A 63 16.05 7.71 17.49
CA GLY A 63 16.71 8.36 16.35
C GLY A 63 15.76 8.56 15.16
N LEU A 64 14.93 7.57 14.82
CA LEU A 64 13.94 7.70 13.74
C LEU A 64 12.92 8.80 14.04
N ARG A 65 12.58 9.03 15.32
CA ARG A 65 11.67 10.10 15.74
C ARG A 65 12.27 11.49 15.58
N GLN A 66 13.60 11.63 15.51
CA GLN A 66 14.27 12.92 15.31
C GLN A 66 14.06 13.48 13.91
N LEU A 67 13.67 12.66 12.92
CA LEU A 67 13.24 13.16 11.60
C LEU A 67 12.04 14.12 11.70
N ARG A 68 11.33 14.14 12.84
CA ARG A 68 10.29 15.15 13.10
C ARG A 68 10.83 16.57 13.14
N ASP A 69 12.08 16.74 13.57
CA ASP A 69 12.73 18.05 13.62
C ASP A 69 13.06 18.58 12.21
N GLU A 70 13.08 17.69 11.21
CA GLU A 70 13.26 18.01 9.78
C GLU A 70 11.93 18.25 9.03
N GLY A 71 10.81 18.22 9.76
CA GLY A 71 9.47 18.48 9.23
C GLY A 71 8.70 17.23 8.78
N TYR A 72 9.17 16.02 9.09
CA TYR A 72 8.44 14.79 8.78
C TYR A 72 7.50 14.36 9.91
N ALA A 73 6.32 13.85 9.57
CA ALA A 73 5.52 13.09 10.52
C ALA A 73 6.03 11.65 10.58
N VAL A 74 6.46 11.22 11.77
CA VAL A 74 7.01 9.88 12.01
C VAL A 74 6.17 9.14 13.03
N THR A 75 5.74 7.93 12.71
CA THR A 75 5.14 7.00 13.68
C THR A 75 5.92 5.69 13.70
N THR A 76 6.00 5.08 14.89
CA THR A 76 6.79 3.87 15.13
C THR A 76 5.95 2.91 15.94
N ARG A 77 5.80 1.66 15.49
CA ARG A 77 5.07 0.60 16.20
C ARG A 77 5.94 -0.65 16.27
N GLN A 78 6.19 -1.15 17.47
CA GLN A 78 6.83 -2.46 17.63
C GLN A 78 5.90 -3.54 17.06
N THR A 79 6.48 -4.46 16.31
CA THR A 79 5.78 -5.59 15.71
C THR A 79 6.59 -6.87 15.89
N GLU A 80 5.99 -8.00 15.55
CA GLU A 80 6.67 -9.28 15.38
C GLU A 80 6.61 -9.72 13.92
N ARG A 81 7.52 -10.60 13.53
CA ARG A 81 7.53 -11.23 12.20
C ARG A 81 6.42 -12.28 12.17
N GLY A 82 5.52 -12.20 11.17
CA GLY A 82 4.50 -13.24 10.97
C GLY A 82 3.03 -12.80 11.08
N TYR A 83 2.72 -11.50 11.14
CA TYR A 83 1.32 -11.04 11.05
C TYR A 83 0.62 -11.49 9.75
N SER A 84 1.39 -11.88 8.72
CA SER A 84 0.88 -12.48 7.48
C SER A 84 0.21 -13.84 7.65
N ALA A 85 0.36 -14.54 8.79
CA ALA A 85 -0.28 -15.84 9.03
C ALA A 85 -1.82 -15.78 8.92
N LYS A 86 -2.42 -14.60 9.12
CA LYS A 86 -3.86 -14.36 8.99
C LYS A 86 -4.39 -14.60 7.57
N TYR A 87 -3.56 -14.48 6.55
CA TYR A 87 -3.94 -14.60 5.14
C TYR A 87 -3.42 -15.90 4.51
N THR A 88 -3.13 -16.92 5.32
CA THR A 88 -2.66 -18.22 4.83
C THR A 88 -3.73 -18.84 3.91
N GLY A 89 -3.33 -19.23 2.69
CA GLY A 89 -4.24 -19.81 1.69
C GLY A 89 -5.04 -18.79 0.87
N TRP A 90 -4.88 -17.49 1.14
CA TRP A 90 -5.51 -16.46 0.33
C TRP A 90 -4.76 -16.26 -0.98
N LEU A 91 -5.48 -15.92 -2.04
CA LEU A 91 -4.93 -15.80 -3.39
C LEU A 91 -4.87 -14.34 -3.83
N PRO A 92 -3.72 -13.88 -4.36
CA PRO A 92 -3.59 -12.52 -4.85
C PRO A 92 -4.11 -12.38 -6.29
N TYR A 93 -4.73 -11.24 -6.56
CA TYR A 93 -5.23 -10.83 -7.86
C TYR A 93 -4.84 -9.38 -8.13
N ARG A 94 -4.63 -9.05 -9.41
CA ARG A 94 -4.54 -7.67 -9.88
C ARG A 94 -5.91 -7.22 -10.34
N LEU A 95 -6.35 -6.06 -9.86
CA LEU A 95 -7.59 -5.40 -10.25
C LEU A 95 -7.23 -4.10 -10.98
N GLU A 96 -7.62 -4.02 -12.24
CA GLU A 96 -7.50 -2.82 -13.06
C GLU A 96 -8.89 -2.23 -13.30
N VAL A 97 -9.06 -0.92 -13.05
CA VAL A 97 -10.31 -0.21 -13.31
C VAL A 97 -10.05 1.03 -14.14
N LYS A 98 -10.81 1.23 -15.22
CA LYS A 98 -10.67 2.39 -16.12
C LYS A 98 -12.05 2.85 -16.58
N GLY A 99 -12.30 4.15 -16.59
CA GLY A 99 -13.60 4.66 -17.05
C GLY A 99 -13.77 6.15 -16.84
N ALA A 100 -14.96 6.68 -17.14
CA ALA A 100 -15.26 8.09 -16.92
C ALA A 100 -15.14 8.42 -15.43
N ASP A 101 -14.43 9.50 -15.10
CA ASP A 101 -14.27 9.90 -13.71
C ASP A 101 -15.57 10.48 -13.14
N HIS A 102 -15.95 10.02 -11.94
CA HIS A 102 -17.04 10.57 -11.16
C HIS A 102 -16.92 10.17 -9.68
N GLU A 103 -17.69 10.85 -8.83
CA GLU A 103 -17.69 10.58 -7.40
C GLU A 103 -18.21 9.17 -7.09
N GLY A 104 -17.56 8.49 -6.14
CA GLY A 104 -18.06 7.23 -5.57
C GLY A 104 -17.48 5.94 -6.17
N ILE A 105 -16.73 5.98 -7.29
CA ILE A 105 -16.12 4.79 -7.90
C ILE A 105 -15.31 3.97 -6.87
N ILE A 106 -14.37 4.65 -6.19
CA ILE A 106 -13.50 4.03 -5.18
C ILE A 106 -14.35 3.47 -4.02
N HIS A 107 -15.32 4.22 -3.52
CA HIS A 107 -16.13 3.80 -2.37
C HIS A 107 -16.94 2.53 -2.66
N GLN A 108 -17.57 2.44 -3.83
CA GLN A 108 -18.40 1.30 -4.20
C GLN A 108 -17.57 0.04 -4.45
N LEU A 109 -16.47 0.16 -5.19
CA LEU A 109 -15.54 -0.95 -5.43
C LEU A 109 -14.94 -1.46 -4.11
N THR A 110 -14.37 -0.57 -3.30
CA THR A 110 -13.77 -0.95 -2.01
C THR A 110 -14.81 -1.44 -1.01
N GLY A 111 -16.06 -0.96 -1.10
CA GLY A 111 -17.19 -1.47 -0.32
C GLY A 111 -17.50 -2.93 -0.64
N TYR A 112 -17.49 -3.31 -1.92
CA TYR A 112 -17.60 -4.71 -2.32
C TYR A 112 -16.43 -5.55 -1.78
N LEU A 113 -15.19 -5.07 -1.99
CA LEU A 113 -14.01 -5.78 -1.49
C LEU A 113 -14.11 -6.04 0.02
N ALA A 114 -14.45 -5.02 0.81
CA ALA A 114 -14.63 -5.14 2.25
C ALA A 114 -15.75 -6.12 2.64
N LYS A 115 -16.91 -6.07 1.96
CA LYS A 115 -18.05 -6.98 2.20
C LYS A 115 -17.67 -8.45 1.98
N HIS A 116 -16.81 -8.71 1.01
CA HIS A 116 -16.31 -10.05 0.69
C HIS A 116 -15.01 -10.41 1.42
N GLN A 117 -14.60 -9.60 2.41
CA GLN A 117 -13.38 -9.77 3.19
C GLN A 117 -12.11 -9.81 2.33
N ILE A 118 -12.12 -9.19 1.16
CA ILE A 118 -10.96 -9.09 0.28
C ILE A 118 -10.06 -7.96 0.81
N ASN A 119 -8.77 -8.25 1.00
CA ASN A 119 -7.80 -7.27 1.45
C ASN A 119 -7.19 -6.52 0.26
N ILE A 120 -6.80 -5.26 0.48
CA ILE A 120 -6.04 -4.46 -0.50
C ILE A 120 -4.59 -4.39 -0.01
N GLU A 121 -3.64 -4.86 -0.83
CA GLU A 121 -2.20 -4.83 -0.54
C GLU A 121 -1.51 -3.57 -1.10
N THR A 122 -1.96 -3.14 -2.27
CA THR A 122 -1.59 -1.87 -2.91
C THR A 122 -2.78 -1.39 -3.74
N MET A 123 -2.91 -0.08 -3.85
CA MET A 123 -3.89 0.56 -4.73
C MET A 123 -3.34 1.92 -5.11
N ASP A 124 -3.21 2.14 -6.41
CA ASP A 124 -2.84 3.41 -7.01
C ASP A 124 -4.00 3.87 -7.90
N THR A 125 -4.38 5.14 -7.77
CA THR A 125 -5.45 5.74 -8.56
C THR A 125 -4.97 7.05 -9.17
N ASP A 126 -5.40 7.34 -10.38
CA ASP A 126 -5.11 8.61 -11.05
C ASP A 126 -6.27 9.05 -11.93
N VAL A 127 -6.36 10.35 -12.19
CA VAL A 127 -7.30 10.94 -13.15
C VAL A 127 -6.48 11.54 -14.29
N VAL A 128 -6.49 10.87 -15.42
CA VAL A 128 -5.75 11.27 -16.62
C VAL A 128 -6.69 11.84 -17.67
N LYS A 129 -6.17 12.62 -18.62
CA LYS A 129 -6.98 13.08 -19.75
C LYS A 129 -7.05 12.01 -20.82
N ALA A 130 -8.26 11.67 -21.28
CA ALA A 130 -8.46 10.74 -22.38
C ALA A 130 -7.75 11.24 -23.66
N PRO A 131 -7.00 10.39 -24.39
CA PRO A 131 -6.14 10.80 -25.51
C PRO A 131 -6.83 11.61 -26.62
N MET A 132 -8.11 11.35 -26.87
CA MET A 132 -8.86 11.96 -27.99
C MET A 132 -9.84 13.04 -27.55
N SER A 133 -10.61 12.80 -26.48
CA SER A 133 -11.65 13.73 -26.02
C SER A 133 -11.16 14.75 -25.00
N GLY A 134 -10.02 14.49 -24.34
CA GLY A 134 -9.55 15.29 -23.21
C GLY A 134 -10.42 15.19 -21.95
N ALA A 135 -11.46 14.35 -21.96
CA ALA A 135 -12.32 14.11 -20.81
C ALA A 135 -11.53 13.44 -19.67
N PRO A 136 -11.89 13.69 -18.40
CA PRO A 136 -11.25 13.04 -17.26
C PRO A 136 -11.55 11.54 -17.27
N LEU A 137 -10.50 10.74 -17.19
CA LEU A 137 -10.53 9.29 -17.16
C LEU A 137 -9.94 8.83 -15.82
N PHE A 138 -10.77 8.16 -15.03
CA PHE A 138 -10.35 7.49 -13.83
C PHE A 138 -9.57 6.22 -14.19
N THR A 139 -8.47 5.98 -13.47
CA THR A 139 -7.69 4.75 -13.54
C THR A 139 -7.37 4.26 -12.14
N MET A 140 -7.43 2.95 -11.92
CA MET A 140 -7.02 2.28 -10.70
C MET A 140 -6.22 1.02 -11.04
N ASP A 141 -5.12 0.82 -10.34
CA ASP A 141 -4.37 -0.43 -10.31
C ASP A 141 -4.23 -0.88 -8.85
N ALA A 142 -4.74 -2.06 -8.55
CA ALA A 142 -4.71 -2.59 -7.19
C ALA A 142 -4.25 -4.04 -7.16
N ILE A 143 -3.46 -4.39 -6.15
CA ILE A 143 -3.22 -5.78 -5.77
C ILE A 143 -4.15 -6.08 -4.60
N ILE A 144 -5.05 -7.02 -4.83
CA ILE A 144 -6.02 -7.48 -3.84
C ILE A 144 -5.72 -8.93 -3.46
N VAL A 145 -6.07 -9.33 -2.25
CA VAL A 145 -5.89 -10.70 -1.78
C VAL A 145 -7.24 -11.21 -1.30
N ALA A 146 -7.74 -12.26 -1.96
CA ALA A 146 -9.07 -12.79 -1.71
C ALA A 146 -9.02 -14.08 -0.87
N PRO A 147 -10.03 -14.30 -0.01
CA PRO A 147 -10.14 -15.50 0.80
C PRO A 147 -10.40 -16.74 -0.08
N PRO A 148 -9.96 -17.94 0.35
CA PRO A 148 -10.02 -19.16 -0.47
C PRO A 148 -11.45 -19.61 -0.81
N GLU A 149 -12.45 -19.15 -0.06
CA GLU A 149 -13.86 -19.44 -0.30
C GLU A 149 -14.41 -18.69 -1.52
N LEU A 150 -13.73 -17.63 -1.99
CA LEU A 150 -14.14 -16.85 -3.15
C LEU A 150 -13.48 -17.38 -4.41
N SER A 151 -14.28 -17.96 -5.32
CA SER A 151 -13.76 -18.40 -6.61
C SER A 151 -13.36 -17.21 -7.49
N TYR A 152 -12.30 -17.39 -8.29
CA TYR A 152 -11.87 -16.39 -9.27
C TYR A 152 -13.00 -15.98 -10.24
N GLN A 153 -13.80 -16.94 -10.70
CA GLN A 153 -14.92 -16.65 -11.60
C GLN A 153 -15.96 -15.73 -10.94
N ASN A 154 -16.34 -16.02 -9.69
CA ASN A 154 -17.31 -15.20 -8.97
C ASN A 154 -16.76 -13.79 -8.70
N LEU A 155 -15.47 -13.68 -8.35
CA LEU A 155 -14.79 -12.40 -8.16
C LEU A 155 -14.83 -11.58 -9.46
N LYS A 156 -14.47 -12.21 -10.59
CA LYS A 156 -14.44 -11.58 -11.90
C LYS A 156 -15.83 -11.10 -12.34
N GLU A 157 -16.84 -11.96 -12.28
CA GLU A 157 -18.21 -11.62 -12.67
C GLU A 157 -18.79 -10.51 -11.80
N SER A 158 -18.54 -10.56 -10.49
CA SER A 158 -19.04 -9.54 -9.55
C SER A 158 -18.40 -8.18 -9.80
N LEU A 159 -17.08 -8.13 -9.98
CA LEU A 159 -16.36 -6.87 -10.22
C LEU A 159 -16.74 -6.28 -11.59
N ALA A 160 -16.91 -7.11 -12.62
CA ALA A 160 -17.42 -6.65 -13.92
C ALA A 160 -18.82 -6.05 -13.79
N THR A 161 -19.73 -6.71 -13.06
CA THR A 161 -21.10 -6.21 -12.82
C THR A 161 -21.08 -4.85 -12.11
N ILE A 162 -20.24 -4.70 -11.08
CA ILE A 162 -20.10 -3.42 -10.36
C ILE A 162 -19.50 -2.35 -11.28
N GLY A 163 -18.54 -2.73 -12.13
CA GLY A 163 -17.98 -1.86 -13.16
C GLY A 163 -19.06 -1.32 -14.09
N ASP A 164 -19.92 -2.20 -14.62
CA ASP A 164 -21.03 -1.82 -15.50
C ASP A 164 -22.01 -0.85 -14.81
N GLU A 165 -22.36 -1.11 -13.54
CA GLU A 165 -23.21 -0.23 -12.73
C GLU A 165 -22.60 1.16 -12.52
N LEU A 166 -21.28 1.22 -12.42
CA LEU A 166 -20.49 2.44 -12.25
C LEU A 166 -20.12 3.10 -13.60
N GLY A 167 -20.37 2.47 -14.73
CA GLY A 167 -19.90 2.97 -16.04
C GLY A 167 -18.37 2.96 -16.16
N VAL A 168 -17.70 2.01 -15.52
CA VAL A 168 -16.24 1.78 -15.61
C VAL A 168 -15.94 0.33 -15.99
N ASP A 169 -14.86 0.10 -16.71
CA ASP A 169 -14.37 -1.24 -16.99
C ASP A 169 -13.54 -1.72 -15.80
N ALA A 170 -13.94 -2.84 -15.18
CA ALA A 170 -13.21 -3.48 -14.09
C ALA A 170 -12.77 -4.89 -14.50
N ASP A 171 -11.46 -5.12 -14.63
CA ASP A 171 -10.88 -6.42 -14.94
C ASP A 171 -10.03 -6.94 -13.78
N VAL A 172 -10.13 -8.25 -13.55
CA VAL A 172 -9.35 -8.94 -12.52
C VAL A 172 -8.60 -10.11 -13.14
N SER A 173 -7.33 -10.25 -12.75
CA SER A 173 -6.45 -11.31 -13.22
C SER A 173 -5.63 -11.89 -12.07
N PRO A 174 -5.23 -13.18 -12.13
CA PRO A 174 -4.32 -13.75 -11.14
C PRO A 174 -3.02 -12.96 -11.07
N TYR A 175 -2.58 -12.61 -9.86
CA TYR A 175 -1.31 -11.92 -9.65
C TYR A 175 -0.24 -12.91 -9.25
N VAL A 176 0.81 -13.04 -10.06
CA VAL A 176 2.01 -13.79 -9.72
C VAL A 176 3.08 -12.74 -9.46
N GLY A 177 3.31 -12.44 -8.18
CA GLY A 177 4.32 -11.48 -7.74
C GLY A 177 5.73 -11.90 -8.12
#